data_AF-A0A0F9S6D4-F1
#
_entry.id   AF-A0A0F9S6D4-F1
#
_cell.length_a   1.000
_cell.length_b   1.000
_cell.length_c   1.000
_cell.angle_alpha   90.00
_cell.angle_beta   90.00
_cell.angle_gamma   90.00
#
_symmetry.space_group_name_H-M   'P 1'
#
loop_
_entity.id
_entity.type
_entity.pdbx_description
1 polymer ?
#
loop_
_entity_poly.entity_id
_entity_poly.type
_entity_poly.pdbx_seq_one_letter_code
_entity_poly.pdbx_strand_id
1 'polypeptide(L)'
;MFCPSCGSELTEPNQSFCSKCGSKIEATLEIPEIKTKIPRQISINTSHSTLESTYLPISQQKSVKKEGRPGPYSKKCFGFALASIGLAIAGLSVGSGSMMFSMMSGFGNVLNGFGFLPGLIIAIVLNIIGLIFGILSRVNSSKARELEPVNTLEKIGSVFAIFGIISNAILIAVALIIAPVRFFLRNSFSPWDSYF
;
A
#
# COMPACT_ATOMS: atom_id res chain seq x y z
N MET A 1 -19.15 -21.40 43.20
CA MET A 1 -19.96 -21.30 41.96
C MET A 1 -19.63 -22.49 41.07
N PHE A 2 -20.58 -22.98 40.25
CA PHE A 2 -20.41 -24.21 39.47
C PHE A 2 -20.26 -23.91 37.97
N CYS A 3 -19.44 -24.71 37.29
CA CYS A 3 -19.27 -24.63 35.84
C CYS A 3 -20.60 -24.99 35.14
N PRO A 4 -21.15 -24.13 34.26
CA PRO A 4 -22.41 -24.41 33.58
C PRO A 4 -22.32 -25.57 32.59
N SER A 5 -21.11 -25.91 32.10
CA SER A 5 -20.92 -26.99 31.12
C SER A 5 -20.73 -28.37 31.76
N CYS A 6 -20.14 -28.48 32.95
CA CYS A 6 -19.82 -29.79 33.55
C CYS A 6 -20.23 -29.94 35.02
N GLY A 7 -20.77 -28.90 35.65
CA GLY A 7 -21.22 -28.94 37.04
C GLY A 7 -20.11 -28.99 38.09
N SER A 8 -18.83 -28.92 37.71
CA SER A 8 -17.73 -28.89 38.68
C SER A 8 -17.64 -27.55 39.41
N GLU A 9 -17.22 -27.58 40.67
CA GLU A 9 -17.01 -26.37 41.47
C GLU A 9 -15.79 -25.59 40.99
N LEU A 10 -15.96 -24.27 40.86
CA LEU A 10 -14.93 -23.35 40.40
C LEU A 10 -14.13 -22.85 41.61
N THR A 11 -12.81 -23.09 41.59
CA THR A 11 -11.90 -22.74 42.69
C THR A 11 -11.74 -21.23 42.89
N GLU A 12 -11.83 -20.44 41.82
CA GLU A 12 -11.66 -18.98 41.87
C GLU A 12 -12.83 -18.24 41.20
N PRO A 13 -13.32 -17.12 41.79
CA PRO A 13 -14.44 -16.32 41.29
C PRO A 13 -14.20 -15.66 39.92
N ASN A 14 -12.93 -15.47 39.52
CA ASN A 14 -12.55 -14.71 38.31
C ASN A 14 -11.81 -15.55 37.27
N GLN A 15 -11.85 -16.89 37.36
CA GLN A 15 -11.17 -17.72 36.37
C GLN A 15 -11.92 -17.68 35.02
N SER A 16 -11.17 -17.44 33.95
CA SER A 16 -11.71 -17.33 32.59
C SER A 16 -12.08 -18.69 31.97
N PHE A 17 -11.60 -19.79 32.54
CA PHE A 17 -11.85 -21.15 32.05
C PHE A 17 -12.02 -22.15 33.20
N CYS A 18 -12.80 -23.20 32.98
CA CYS A 18 -12.96 -24.29 33.92
C CYS A 18 -11.72 -25.21 33.88
N SER A 19 -11.06 -25.40 35.03
CA SER A 19 -9.89 -26.27 35.16
C SER A 19 -10.18 -27.76 34.89
N LYS A 20 -11.44 -28.19 34.98
CA LYS A 20 -11.85 -29.59 34.74
C LYS A 20 -12.16 -29.90 33.28
N CYS A 21 -12.90 -29.02 32.59
CA CYS A 21 -13.38 -29.29 31.23
C CYS A 21 -12.88 -28.32 30.16
N GLY A 22 -12.18 -27.24 30.55
CA GLY A 22 -11.63 -26.23 29.63
C GLY A 22 -12.67 -25.26 29.05
N SER A 23 -13.95 -25.33 29.45
CA SER A 23 -14.97 -24.41 28.97
C SER A 23 -14.69 -22.98 29.46
N LYS A 24 -14.80 -21.99 28.58
CA LYS A 24 -14.73 -20.57 28.94
C LYS A 24 -15.89 -20.19 29.87
N ILE A 25 -15.60 -19.42 30.92
CA ILE A 25 -16.59 -18.90 31.87
C ILE A 25 -16.64 -17.40 31.69
N GLU A 26 -17.79 -16.87 31.27
CA GLU A 26 -17.98 -15.43 31.13
C GLU A 26 -18.37 -14.87 32.50
N ALA A 27 -17.41 -14.25 33.18
CA ALA A 27 -17.66 -13.54 34.42
C ALA A 27 -18.42 -12.26 34.11
N THR A 28 -19.75 -12.33 34.13
CA THR A 28 -20.60 -11.13 34.14
C THR A 28 -20.44 -10.46 35.50
N LEU A 29 -19.50 -9.52 35.58
CA LEU A 29 -19.44 -8.58 36.69
C LEU A 29 -20.69 -7.70 36.59
N GLU A 30 -21.71 -8.03 37.37
CA GLU A 30 -22.82 -7.10 37.62
C GLU A 30 -22.25 -5.90 38.38
N ILE A 31 -21.90 -4.85 37.64
CA ILE A 31 -21.56 -3.56 38.21
C ILE A 31 -22.88 -2.94 38.69
N PRO A 32 -23.04 -2.61 40.00
CA PRO A 32 -24.23 -1.96 40.49
C PRO A 32 -24.39 -0.59 39.82
N GLU A 33 -25.43 -0.43 38.99
CA GLU A 33 -25.74 0.85 38.33
C GLU A 33 -26.12 1.92 39.37
N ILE A 34 -25.18 2.83 39.63
CA ILE A 34 -25.45 4.06 40.39
C ILE A 34 -26.19 5.04 39.46
N LYS A 35 -27.52 5.09 39.62
CA LYS A 35 -28.43 6.09 39.03
C LYS A 35 -27.95 7.51 39.35
N THR A 36 -27.33 8.18 38.38
CA THR A 36 -27.13 9.63 38.40
C THR A 36 -28.10 10.28 37.43
N LYS A 37 -29.12 10.95 37.98
CA LYS A 37 -30.07 11.81 37.24
C LYS A 37 -29.32 13.02 36.68
N ILE A 38 -29.30 13.17 35.35
CA ILE A 38 -28.95 14.42 34.65
C ILE A 38 -30.17 14.86 33.83
N PRO A 39 -30.60 16.14 33.92
CA PRO A 39 -31.84 16.61 33.32
C PRO A 39 -31.73 16.95 31.82
N ARG A 40 -32.86 16.71 31.14
CA ARG A 40 -33.26 17.00 29.75
C ARG A 40 -32.66 18.27 29.11
N GLN A 41 -32.33 18.17 27.81
CA GLN A 41 -32.99 19.00 26.78
C GLN A 41 -32.74 18.53 25.32
N ILE A 42 -33.86 18.47 24.58
CA ILE A 42 -34.05 18.69 23.11
C ILE A 42 -33.43 17.62 22.18
N SER A 43 -34.13 16.57 21.72
CA SER A 43 -35.33 16.47 20.86
C SER A 43 -35.15 17.04 19.44
N ILE A 44 -34.51 16.27 18.56
CA ILE A 44 -34.94 16.14 17.15
C ILE A 44 -34.99 14.65 16.80
N ASN A 45 -36.18 14.20 16.41
CA ASN A 45 -36.55 12.82 16.13
C ASN A 45 -36.01 12.37 14.77
N THR A 46 -35.33 11.22 14.73
CA THR A 46 -35.57 10.20 13.69
C THR A 46 -35.34 8.84 14.34
N SER A 47 -36.45 8.21 14.66
CA SER A 47 -36.62 6.89 15.23
C SER A 47 -36.49 5.82 14.16
N HIS A 48 -35.60 4.83 14.36
CA HIS A 48 -35.96 3.42 14.17
C HIS A 48 -34.99 2.47 14.90
N SER A 49 -35.51 1.91 15.99
CA SER A 49 -35.32 0.54 16.51
C SER A 49 -33.93 -0.10 16.47
N THR A 50 -33.29 -0.07 17.63
CA THR A 50 -32.30 -1.01 18.16
C THR A 50 -32.86 -2.43 18.17
N LEU A 51 -32.25 -3.35 17.43
CA LEU A 51 -32.50 -4.79 17.58
C LEU A 51 -31.18 -5.45 17.97
N GLU A 52 -31.17 -5.89 19.21
CA GLU A 52 -30.15 -6.62 19.93
C GLU A 52 -29.85 -7.94 19.20
N SER A 53 -28.86 -7.89 18.30
CA SER A 53 -28.36 -9.08 17.61
C SER A 53 -27.19 -9.64 18.40
N THR A 54 -27.47 -10.71 19.12
CA THR A 54 -26.54 -11.75 19.58
C THR A 54 -25.24 -11.80 18.77
N TYR A 55 -24.17 -11.28 19.37
CA TYR A 55 -22.81 -11.41 18.83
C TYR A 55 -22.33 -12.84 19.09
N LEU A 56 -22.73 -13.77 18.23
CA LEU A 56 -22.01 -15.02 18.07
C LEU A 56 -20.56 -14.67 17.68
N PRO A 57 -19.53 -15.23 18.35
CA PRO A 57 -18.18 -15.09 17.86
C PRO A 57 -18.17 -15.78 16.50
N ILE A 58 -18.14 -14.97 15.44
CA ILE A 58 -17.82 -15.38 14.08
C ILE A 58 -16.40 -15.92 14.20
N SER A 59 -16.32 -17.21 14.53
CA SER A 59 -15.17 -18.06 14.29
C SER A 59 -14.74 -17.70 12.88
N GLN A 60 -13.52 -17.17 12.76
CA GLN A 60 -12.83 -17.07 11.49
C GLN A 60 -12.78 -18.48 10.94
N GLN A 61 -13.83 -18.87 10.22
CA GLN A 61 -13.87 -20.03 9.38
C GLN A 61 -12.82 -19.71 8.33
N LYS A 62 -11.60 -20.16 8.62
CA LYS A 62 -10.43 -20.14 7.76
C LYS A 62 -10.86 -20.91 6.53
N SER A 63 -11.50 -20.21 5.60
CA SER A 63 -12.03 -20.79 4.38
C SER A 63 -10.83 -21.45 3.74
N VAL A 64 -10.91 -22.77 3.62
CA VAL A 64 -9.91 -23.58 2.95
C VAL A 64 -9.92 -23.08 1.51
N LYS A 65 -9.05 -22.10 1.23
CA LYS A 65 -8.93 -21.42 -0.04
C LYS A 65 -8.52 -22.46 -1.07
N LYS A 66 -9.52 -22.98 -1.79
CA LYS A 66 -9.27 -23.80 -2.97
C LYS A 66 -8.57 -22.90 -3.98
N GLU A 67 -7.34 -23.24 -4.33
CA GLU A 67 -6.59 -22.55 -5.37
C GLU A 67 -7.33 -22.71 -6.70
N GLY A 68 -7.95 -21.64 -7.16
CA GLY A 68 -8.62 -21.57 -8.45
C GLY A 68 -7.67 -21.12 -9.57
N ARG A 69 -8.04 -21.37 -10.83
CA ARG A 69 -7.30 -20.82 -11.97
C ARG A 69 -7.30 -19.28 -11.92
N PRO A 70 -6.22 -18.60 -12.33
CA PRO A 70 -6.15 -17.13 -12.32
C PRO A 70 -7.20 -16.52 -13.25
N GLY A 71 -8.04 -15.64 -12.70
CA GLY A 71 -9.02 -14.90 -13.48
C GLY A 71 -8.41 -13.71 -14.26
N PRO A 72 -9.23 -13.01 -15.05
CA PRO A 72 -8.79 -11.91 -15.90
C PRO A 72 -8.20 -10.72 -15.13
N TYR A 73 -8.70 -10.39 -13.94
CA TYR A 73 -8.20 -9.27 -13.12
C TYR A 73 -6.82 -9.60 -12.54
N SER A 74 -6.60 -10.83 -12.09
CA SER A 74 -5.29 -11.29 -11.61
C SER A 74 -4.22 -11.22 -12.70
N LYS A 75 -4.58 -11.62 -13.93
CA LYS A 75 -3.67 -11.51 -15.11
C LYS A 75 -3.36 -10.05 -15.45
N LYS A 76 -4.37 -9.17 -15.47
CA LYS A 76 -4.18 -7.72 -15.70
C LYS A 76 -3.32 -7.07 -14.61
N CYS A 77 -3.56 -7.42 -13.34
CA CYS A 77 -2.75 -6.95 -12.21
C CYS A 77 -1.27 -7.29 -12.41
N PHE A 78 -0.96 -8.56 -12.69
CA PHE A 78 0.40 -9.00 -12.94
C PHE A 78 1.02 -8.31 -14.17
N GLY A 79 0.28 -8.21 -15.28
CA GLY A 79 0.75 -7.52 -16.50
C GLY A 79 1.09 -6.06 -16.28
N PHE A 80 0.22 -5.29 -15.60
CA PHE A 80 0.49 -3.88 -15.28
C PHE A 80 1.66 -3.72 -14.30
N ALA A 81 1.82 -4.64 -13.34
CA ALA A 81 2.96 -4.61 -12.43
C ALA A 81 4.29 -4.81 -13.17
N LEU A 82 4.35 -5.78 -14.10
CA LEU A 82 5.53 -5.97 -14.95
C LEU A 82 5.81 -4.77 -15.84
N ALA A 83 4.79 -4.18 -16.45
CA ALA A 83 4.95 -2.97 -17.27
C ALA A 83 5.48 -1.79 -16.45
N SER A 84 5.01 -1.60 -15.22
CA SER A 84 5.48 -0.57 -14.29
C SER A 84 6.97 -0.72 -13.97
N ILE A 85 7.43 -1.94 -13.71
CA ILE A 85 8.85 -2.24 -13.44
C ILE A 85 9.69 -2.05 -14.71
N GLY A 86 9.21 -2.53 -15.86
CA GLY A 86 9.89 -2.35 -17.14
C GLY A 86 10.09 -0.88 -17.49
N LEU A 87 9.09 -0.03 -17.24
CA LEU A 87 9.19 1.41 -17.43
C LEU A 87 10.17 2.08 -16.46
N ALA A 88 10.24 1.63 -15.20
CA ALA A 88 11.24 2.11 -14.26
C ALA A 88 12.67 1.80 -14.76
N ILE A 89 12.91 0.58 -15.24
CA ILE A 89 14.21 0.18 -15.81
C ILE A 89 14.52 0.98 -17.08
N ALA A 90 13.55 1.15 -17.97
CA ALA A 90 13.72 1.95 -19.19
C ALA A 90 14.03 3.42 -18.87
N GLY A 91 13.30 4.02 -17.92
CA GLY A 91 13.54 5.37 -17.44
C GLY A 91 14.93 5.53 -16.82
N LEU A 92 15.39 4.55 -16.04
CA LEU A 92 16.74 4.52 -15.49
C LEU A 92 17.80 4.44 -16.60
N SER A 93 17.62 3.59 -17.60
CA SER A 93 18.54 3.45 -18.75
C SER A 93 18.63 4.73 -19.58
N VAL A 94 17.49 5.37 -19.88
CA VAL A 94 17.44 6.67 -20.59
C VAL A 94 18.11 7.77 -19.77
N GLY A 95 17.79 7.86 -18.47
CA GLY A 95 18.39 8.84 -17.56
C GLY A 95 19.91 8.67 -17.46
N SER A 96 20.38 7.45 -17.22
CA SER A 96 21.80 7.12 -17.11
C SER A 96 22.55 7.35 -18.43
N GLY A 97 21.94 6.95 -19.55
CA GLY A 97 22.49 7.18 -20.90
C GLY A 97 22.65 8.67 -21.21
N SER A 98 21.66 9.49 -20.85
CA SER A 98 21.74 10.95 -21.05
C SER A 98 22.85 11.58 -20.20
N MET A 99 23.08 11.07 -18.99
CA MET A 99 24.15 11.51 -18.11
C MET A 99 25.52 11.11 -18.65
N MET A 100 25.70 9.86 -19.07
CA MET A 100 26.94 9.35 -19.65
C MET A 100 27.28 10.08 -20.96
N PHE A 101 26.30 10.29 -21.84
CA PHE A 101 26.49 11.05 -23.07
C PHE A 101 26.96 12.47 -22.77
N SER A 102 26.35 13.15 -21.79
CA SER A 102 26.75 14.50 -21.41
C SER A 102 28.13 14.58 -20.76
N MET A 103 28.63 13.49 -20.16
CA MET A 103 30.01 13.44 -19.65
C MET A 103 31.01 13.24 -20.81
N MET A 104 30.69 12.37 -21.76
CA MET A 104 31.54 12.12 -22.94
C MET A 104 31.62 13.32 -23.88
N SER A 105 30.53 14.08 -24.02
CA SER A 105 30.46 15.22 -24.92
C SER A 105 31.15 16.49 -24.39
N GLY A 106 31.75 16.44 -23.20
CA GLY A 106 32.56 17.51 -22.62
C GLY A 106 33.81 17.90 -23.43
N PHE A 107 34.14 17.18 -24.50
CA PHE A 107 35.26 17.49 -25.41
C PHE A 107 34.88 18.36 -26.63
N GLY A 108 33.60 18.70 -26.83
CA GLY A 108 33.15 19.48 -28.00
C GLY A 108 32.11 20.53 -27.62
N ASN A 109 32.51 21.79 -27.63
CA ASN A 109 31.62 22.93 -27.41
C ASN A 109 30.54 22.99 -28.50
N VAL A 110 29.32 23.39 -28.12
CA VAL A 110 28.17 23.83 -28.95
C VAL A 110 26.96 22.86 -29.04
N LEU A 111 27.08 21.52 -29.04
CA LEU A 111 25.88 20.64 -29.10
C LEU A 111 25.34 20.14 -27.74
N ASN A 112 25.95 20.52 -26.62
CA ASN A 112 25.73 19.92 -25.29
C ASN A 112 24.42 20.28 -24.57
N GLY A 113 23.65 21.27 -25.04
CA GLY A 113 22.41 21.67 -24.40
C GLY A 113 21.22 20.74 -24.68
N PHE A 114 21.21 20.08 -25.85
CA PHE A 114 20.01 19.41 -26.36
C PHE A 114 19.85 17.96 -25.89
N GLY A 115 20.88 17.35 -25.28
CA GLY A 115 20.82 15.93 -24.89
C GLY A 115 20.25 15.67 -23.49
N PHE A 116 20.70 16.44 -22.50
CA PHE A 116 20.40 16.16 -21.09
C PHE A 116 18.93 16.48 -20.73
N LEU A 117 18.47 17.67 -21.06
CA LEU A 117 17.14 18.16 -20.66
C LEU A 117 16.01 17.30 -21.29
N PRO A 118 16.04 17.01 -22.61
CA PRO A 118 15.06 16.11 -23.21
C PRO A 118 15.15 14.68 -22.66
N GLY A 119 16.36 14.15 -22.43
CA GLY A 119 16.53 12.82 -21.83
C GLY A 119 15.93 12.72 -20.42
N LEU A 120 16.13 13.76 -19.60
CA LEU A 120 15.54 13.85 -18.27
C LEU A 120 14.00 13.95 -18.33
N ILE A 121 13.45 14.78 -19.22
CA ILE A 121 11.99 14.91 -19.41
C ILE A 121 11.40 13.56 -19.81
N ILE A 122 12.00 12.87 -20.78
CA ILE A 122 11.56 11.54 -21.22
C ILE A 122 11.60 10.55 -20.05
N ALA A 123 12.68 10.53 -19.26
CA ALA A 123 12.79 9.67 -18.09
C ALA A 123 11.70 9.96 -17.04
N ILE A 124 11.40 11.23 -16.75
CA ILE A 124 10.32 11.61 -15.83
C ILE A 124 8.96 11.14 -16.35
N VAL A 125 8.66 11.38 -17.63
CA VAL A 125 7.40 10.96 -18.25
C VAL A 125 7.23 9.44 -18.19
N LEU A 126 8.29 8.67 -18.52
CA LEU A 126 8.26 7.21 -18.43
C LEU A 126 7.96 6.73 -17.00
N ASN A 127 8.57 7.35 -15.99
CA ASN A 127 8.32 6.98 -14.60
C ASN A 127 6.91 7.37 -14.12
N ILE A 128 6.34 8.48 -14.60
CA ILE A 128 4.94 8.85 -14.31
C ILE A 128 3.98 7.81 -14.90
N ILE A 129 4.20 7.39 -16.15
CA ILE A 129 3.41 6.34 -16.78
C ILE A 129 3.57 5.01 -16.02
N GLY A 130 4.81 4.68 -15.61
CA GLY A 130 5.11 3.52 -14.78
C GLY A 130 4.37 3.55 -13.44
N LEU A 131 4.30 4.71 -12.79
CA LEU A 131 3.56 4.92 -11.55
C LEU A 131 2.05 4.71 -11.73
N ILE A 132 1.47 5.25 -12.81
CA ILE A 132 0.05 5.06 -13.16
C ILE A 132 -0.24 3.56 -13.34
N PHE A 133 0.60 2.81 -14.05
CA PHE A 133 0.42 1.36 -14.18
C PHE A 133 0.54 0.62 -12.84
N GLY A 134 1.45 1.04 -11.97
CA GLY A 134 1.54 0.51 -10.60
C GLY A 134 0.24 0.69 -9.82
N ILE A 135 -0.36 1.88 -9.88
CA ILE A 135 -1.65 2.19 -9.23
C ILE A 135 -2.79 1.38 -9.85
N LEU A 136 -2.87 1.31 -11.18
CA LEU A 136 -3.88 0.51 -11.88
C LEU A 136 -3.75 -0.99 -11.54
N SER A 137 -2.53 -1.49 -11.35
CA SER A 137 -2.30 -2.85 -10.88
C SER A 137 -2.90 -3.07 -9.48
N ARG A 138 -2.74 -2.11 -8.55
CA ARG A 138 -3.35 -2.17 -7.21
C ARG A 138 -4.87 -2.13 -7.23
N VAL A 139 -5.47 -1.31 -8.09
CA VAL A 139 -6.94 -1.28 -8.27
C VAL A 139 -7.44 -2.64 -8.77
N ASN A 140 -6.75 -3.27 -9.72
CA ASN A 140 -7.11 -4.59 -10.22
C ASN A 140 -6.86 -5.71 -9.19
N SER A 141 -5.84 -5.60 -8.35
CA SER A 141 -5.61 -6.52 -7.20
C SER A 141 -6.77 -6.46 -6.21
N SER A 142 -7.32 -5.27 -5.91
CA SER A 142 -8.52 -5.15 -5.07
C SER A 142 -9.74 -5.85 -5.70
N LYS A 143 -9.99 -5.59 -6.99
CA LYS A 143 -11.11 -6.23 -7.72
C LYS A 143 -10.96 -7.75 -7.82
N ALA A 144 -9.73 -8.24 -8.01
CA ALA A 144 -9.44 -9.67 -8.03
C ALA A 144 -9.75 -10.34 -6.69
N ARG A 145 -9.50 -9.67 -5.55
CA ARG A 145 -9.83 -10.22 -4.22
C ARG A 145 -11.33 -10.35 -3.98
N GLU A 146 -12.13 -9.46 -4.58
CA GLU A 146 -13.59 -9.46 -4.45
C GLU A 146 -14.25 -10.45 -5.42
N LEU A 147 -13.75 -10.55 -6.65
CA LEU A 147 -14.43 -11.26 -7.74
C LEU A 147 -13.82 -12.62 -8.09
N GLU A 148 -12.57 -12.89 -7.68
CA GLU A 148 -11.83 -14.09 -8.09
C GLU A 148 -11.42 -14.94 -6.87
N PRO A 149 -11.36 -16.27 -7.03
CA PRO A 149 -10.79 -17.12 -5.99
C PRO A 149 -9.33 -16.75 -5.77
N VAL A 150 -8.90 -16.90 -4.52
CA VAL A 150 -7.55 -16.49 -4.15
C VAL A 150 -6.53 -17.33 -4.90
N ASN A 151 -5.68 -16.64 -5.63
CA ASN A 151 -4.66 -17.23 -6.47
C ASN A 151 -3.30 -16.61 -6.15
N THR A 152 -2.25 -17.37 -6.41
CA THR A 152 -0.86 -16.95 -6.15
C THR A 152 -0.43 -15.82 -7.08
N LEU A 153 -1.02 -15.72 -8.28
CA LEU A 153 -0.68 -14.71 -9.28
C LEU A 153 -1.05 -13.28 -8.82
N GLU A 154 -2.20 -13.09 -8.17
CA GLU A 154 -2.64 -11.81 -7.59
C GLU A 154 -1.68 -11.37 -6.49
N LYS A 155 -1.27 -12.29 -5.61
CA LYS A 155 -0.33 -11.98 -4.53
C LYS A 155 1.01 -11.51 -5.09
N ILE A 156 1.56 -12.27 -6.04
CA ILE A 156 2.82 -11.94 -6.72
C ILE A 156 2.68 -10.60 -7.44
N GLY A 157 1.61 -10.41 -8.23
CA GLY A 157 1.34 -9.17 -8.94
C GLY A 157 1.21 -7.95 -8.01
N SER A 158 0.54 -8.11 -6.87
CA SER A 158 0.39 -7.04 -5.88
C SER A 158 1.72 -6.64 -5.24
N VAL A 159 2.60 -7.61 -4.95
CA VAL A 159 3.95 -7.34 -4.45
C VAL A 159 4.79 -6.59 -5.50
N PHE A 160 4.80 -7.07 -6.75
CA PHE A 160 5.50 -6.39 -7.84
C PHE A 160 4.94 -4.98 -8.11
N ALA A 161 3.63 -4.77 -7.97
CA ALA A 161 3.04 -3.44 -8.11
C ALA A 161 3.56 -2.47 -7.06
N ILE A 162 3.71 -2.91 -5.81
CA ILE A 162 4.29 -2.09 -4.73
C ILE A 162 5.75 -1.74 -5.06
N PHE A 163 6.56 -2.72 -5.48
CA PHE A 163 7.93 -2.46 -5.92
C PHE A 163 8.01 -1.48 -7.09
N GLY A 164 7.13 -1.64 -8.08
CA GLY A 164 7.02 -0.73 -9.23
C GLY A 164 6.69 0.70 -8.79
N ILE A 165 5.69 0.88 -7.92
CA ILE A 165 5.32 2.20 -7.37
C ILE A 165 6.49 2.85 -6.66
N ILE A 166 7.12 2.14 -5.71
CA ILE A 166 8.23 2.66 -4.91
C ILE A 166 9.41 3.05 -5.83
N SER A 167 9.77 2.17 -6.76
CA SER A 167 10.91 2.40 -7.67
C SER A 167 10.69 3.62 -8.56
N ASN A 168 9.52 3.72 -9.21
CA ASN A 168 9.19 4.88 -10.05
C ASN A 168 9.16 6.19 -9.24
N ALA A 169 8.62 6.17 -8.01
CA ALA A 169 8.57 7.34 -7.14
C ALA A 169 9.98 7.82 -6.73
N ILE A 170 10.87 6.88 -6.37
CA ILE A 170 12.27 7.20 -6.04
C ILE A 170 12.99 7.80 -7.25
N LEU A 171 12.82 7.21 -8.45
CA LEU A 171 13.46 7.70 -9.67
C LEU A 171 13.00 9.12 -10.03
N ILE A 172 11.71 9.43 -9.86
CA ILE A 172 11.19 10.79 -10.03
C ILE A 172 11.82 11.74 -9.02
N ALA A 173 11.85 11.37 -7.73
CA ALA A 173 12.43 12.21 -6.68
C ALA A 173 13.93 12.50 -6.94
N VAL A 174 14.69 11.48 -7.31
CA VAL A 174 16.11 11.61 -7.66
C VAL A 174 16.28 12.51 -8.88
N ALA A 175 15.48 12.34 -9.93
CA ALA A 175 15.51 13.19 -11.12
C ALA A 175 15.23 14.67 -10.77
N LEU A 176 14.25 14.94 -9.90
CA LEU A 176 13.89 16.28 -9.43
C LEU A 176 14.98 16.93 -8.55
N ILE A 177 15.82 16.14 -7.87
CA ILE A 177 16.96 16.65 -7.09
C ILE A 177 18.18 16.90 -7.97
N ILE A 178 18.50 15.98 -8.88
CA ILE A 178 19.69 16.08 -9.75
C ILE A 178 19.57 17.26 -10.71
N ALA A 179 18.38 17.51 -11.27
CA ALA A 179 18.17 18.57 -12.24
C ALA A 179 18.56 19.98 -11.73
N PRO A 180 18.05 20.47 -10.58
CA PRO A 180 18.43 21.77 -10.05
C PRO A 180 19.90 21.78 -9.60
N VAL A 181 20.40 20.73 -8.95
CA VAL A 181 21.81 20.66 -8.53
C VAL A 181 22.74 20.84 -9.74
N ARG A 182 22.46 20.13 -10.85
CA ARG A 182 23.24 20.25 -12.08
C ARG A 182 23.11 21.65 -12.71
N PHE A 183 21.90 22.22 -12.69
CA PHE A 183 21.66 23.57 -13.19
C PHE A 183 22.47 24.61 -12.40
N PHE A 184 22.45 24.53 -11.07
CA PHE A 184 23.23 25.41 -10.20
C PHE A 184 24.74 25.24 -10.40
N LEU A 185 25.25 24.00 -10.41
CA LEU A 185 26.66 23.74 -10.66
C LEU A 185 27.11 24.30 -12.01
N ARG A 186 26.30 24.14 -13.06
CA ARG A 186 26.62 24.70 -14.39
C ARG A 186 26.74 26.23 -14.35
N ASN A 187 25.83 26.91 -13.66
CA ASN A 187 25.84 28.37 -13.60
C ASN A 187 26.93 28.94 -12.68
N SER A 188 27.30 28.22 -11.61
CA SER A 188 28.34 28.68 -10.67
C SER A 188 29.75 28.63 -11.27
N PHE A 189 30.03 27.72 -12.22
CA PHE A 189 31.37 27.54 -12.78
C PHE A 189 31.59 28.22 -14.15
N SER A 190 30.54 28.69 -14.83
CA SER A 190 30.70 29.37 -16.13
C SER A 190 31.31 30.79 -16.15
N PRO A 191 31.39 31.59 -15.06
CA PRO A 191 31.89 32.97 -15.17
C PRO A 191 33.39 33.09 -15.52
N TRP A 192 34.17 32.02 -15.36
CA TRP A 192 35.62 32.08 -15.49
C TRP A 192 36.12 31.94 -16.94
N ASP A 193 35.27 31.43 -17.86
CA ASP A 193 35.64 31.22 -19.26
C ASP A 193 35.62 32.51 -20.10
N SER A 194 35.07 33.62 -19.57
CA SER A 194 35.03 34.90 -20.28
C SER A 194 36.25 35.80 -20.07
N TYR A 195 37.25 35.37 -19.30
CA TYR A 195 38.44 36.17 -18.95
C TYR A 195 39.76 35.64 -19.54
N PHE A 196 39.71 34.61 -20.38
CA PHE A 196 40.85 34.05 -21.12
C PHE A 196 40.49 33.88 -22.60
#